data_AF-A0A2N2GX06-F1
#
_entry.id   AF-A0A2N2GX06-F1
#
_cell.length_a   1.000
_cell.length_b   1.000
_cell.length_c   1.000
_cell.angle_alpha   90.00
_cell.angle_beta   90.00
_cell.angle_gamma   90.00
#
_symmetry.space_group_name_H-M   'P 1'
#
loop_
_entity.id
_entity.type
_entity.pdbx_description
1 polymer ?
#
loop_
_entity_poly.entity_id
_entity_poly.type
_entity_poly.pdbx_seq_one_letter_code
_entity_poly.pdbx_strand_id
1 'polypeptide(L)'
;MRNLKNLFVWTAVFCFFSACDDGNGSNNTNNVNNANNVNNINNINNATCGDSAIGGLEVCDGTALGTATCVSEGFVDGTLACRTDCTGYDTSACNGTPGDYGFLFRRPQTRTLTCTQLPLNEPRDVEFRDADQLCTFVYGGRSGFLYFQATPAVCEVLMSDIAVYNTVGWISFDGVVTPLGSPNYDWGSNHRNDWFTFLEQDVTYTYSHSSLGLGWRACFPMDCLQVLDADNQFIEDGCTTDRTLPIVCNPILDDGTFAPLVDTFEKCEGDPNL
;
A
#
# COMPACT_ATOMS: atom_id res chain seq x y z
N MET A 1 -51.76 25.02 56.59
CA MET A 1 -53.13 25.56 56.73
C MET A 1 -53.46 26.38 55.47
N ARG A 2 -54.54 26.00 54.78
CA ARG A 2 -55.38 26.75 53.81
C ARG A 2 -54.67 27.54 52.69
N ASN A 3 -54.64 27.06 51.43
CA ASN A 3 -55.70 27.04 50.40
C ASN A 3 -56.26 28.41 49.97
N LEU A 4 -56.52 28.48 48.65
CA LEU A 4 -57.34 29.40 47.83
C LEU A 4 -56.57 30.53 47.09
N LYS A 5 -56.84 30.88 45.83
CA LYS A 5 -57.64 30.34 44.70
C LYS A 5 -57.29 31.18 43.45
N ASN A 6 -57.40 30.57 42.28
CA ASN A 6 -57.28 31.13 40.93
C ASN A 6 -58.14 32.38 40.61
N LEU A 7 -57.65 33.23 39.70
CA LEU A 7 -58.43 34.01 38.71
C LEU A 7 -57.47 34.46 37.56
N PHE A 8 -57.35 33.79 36.39
CA PHE A 8 -58.12 33.95 35.13
C PHE A 8 -58.20 35.45 34.68
N VAL A 9 -57.83 35.99 33.48
CA VAL A 9 -57.42 35.54 32.10
C VAL A 9 -56.92 36.78 31.29
N TRP A 10 -56.44 36.53 30.05
CA TRP A 10 -56.27 37.39 28.84
C TRP A 10 -54.89 38.08 28.76
N THR A 11 -54.06 37.93 27.72
CA THR A 11 -54.30 37.69 26.29
C THR A 11 -53.01 37.24 25.58
N ALA A 12 -53.18 36.52 24.47
CA ALA A 12 -52.14 35.90 23.66
C ALA A 12 -51.19 36.87 22.95
N VAL A 13 -49.90 36.51 22.88
CA VAL A 13 -49.06 36.73 21.69
C VAL A 13 -48.20 35.49 21.50
N PHE A 14 -48.52 34.72 20.45
CA PHE A 14 -47.64 33.71 19.88
C PHE A 14 -46.42 34.42 19.28
N CYS A 15 -45.24 34.26 19.88
CA CYS A 15 -43.99 34.48 19.17
C CYS A 15 -43.49 33.12 18.69
N PHE A 16 -43.68 32.90 17.39
CA PHE A 16 -43.00 31.88 16.62
C PHE A 16 -41.48 32.04 16.75
N PHE A 17 -40.81 30.91 16.86
CA PHE A 17 -39.39 30.80 16.55
C PHE A 17 -39.17 31.21 15.10
N SER A 18 -38.36 32.24 14.89
CA SER A 18 -37.56 32.38 13.68
C SER A 18 -36.30 33.14 14.06
N ALA A 19 -35.25 32.41 14.42
CA ALA A 19 -33.91 32.97 14.30
C ALA A 19 -33.67 33.22 12.80
N CYS A 20 -33.31 34.45 12.45
CA CYS A 20 -32.71 34.76 11.15
C CYS A 20 -31.45 33.90 11.00
N ASP A 21 -31.43 33.08 9.95
CA ASP A 21 -30.20 32.58 9.37
C ASP A 21 -29.68 33.69 8.44
N ASP A 22 -28.58 34.34 8.85
CA ASP A 22 -27.91 35.34 8.03
C ASP A 22 -27.25 34.63 6.87
N GLY A 23 -27.99 34.57 5.75
CA GLY A 23 -27.50 34.09 4.47
C GLY A 23 -26.24 34.85 4.05
N ASN A 24 -25.09 34.27 4.38
CA ASN A 24 -23.89 34.37 3.59
C ASN A 24 -23.28 32.97 3.47
N GLY A 25 -24.04 32.08 2.83
CA GLY A 25 -23.50 30.89 2.18
C GLY A 25 -22.62 31.34 1.02
N SER A 26 -21.43 31.86 1.34
CA SER A 26 -20.33 31.93 0.40
C SER A 26 -20.00 30.50 0.04
N ASN A 27 -20.63 30.00 -1.02
CA ASN A 27 -20.18 28.82 -1.74
C ASN A 27 -18.74 29.13 -2.15
N ASN A 28 -17.78 28.66 -1.36
CA ASN A 28 -16.38 28.68 -1.74
C ASN A 28 -16.19 27.59 -2.80
N THR A 29 -16.62 27.90 -4.02
CA THR A 29 -16.45 27.05 -5.20
C THR A 29 -15.01 27.01 -5.71
N ASN A 30 -14.04 27.57 -4.99
CA ASN A 30 -12.63 27.65 -5.42
C ASN A 30 -11.63 27.18 -4.36
N ASN A 31 -11.96 26.20 -3.52
CA ASN A 31 -10.92 25.45 -2.80
C ASN A 31 -10.62 24.13 -3.52
N VAL A 32 -9.83 24.23 -4.58
CA VAL A 32 -9.37 23.12 -5.44
C VAL A 32 -8.51 22.10 -4.68
N ASN A 33 -8.02 22.42 -3.48
CA ASN A 33 -7.02 21.61 -2.76
C ASN A 33 -7.47 21.20 -1.33
N ASN A 34 -8.77 21.06 -1.07
CA ASN A 34 -9.24 20.62 0.24
C ASN A 34 -9.38 19.09 0.33
N ALA A 35 -8.42 18.44 1.01
CA ALA A 35 -8.44 17.00 1.28
C ALA A 35 -9.72 16.51 2.01
N ASN A 36 -10.43 17.41 2.72
CA ASN A 36 -11.64 17.07 3.48
C ASN A 36 -12.94 17.27 2.69
N ASN A 37 -12.88 17.57 1.39
CA ASN A 37 -14.06 17.78 0.54
C ASN A 37 -14.11 16.75 -0.61
N VAL A 38 -14.37 15.49 -0.25
CA VAL A 38 -14.49 14.33 -1.15
C VAL A 38 -15.78 14.32 -2.01
N ASN A 39 -16.65 15.33 -1.88
CA ASN A 39 -17.93 15.39 -2.61
C ASN A 39 -17.99 16.53 -3.64
N ASN A 40 -16.85 17.12 -4.01
CA ASN A 40 -16.76 18.22 -4.96
C ASN A 40 -16.14 17.77 -6.29
N ILE A 41 -16.92 17.89 -7.37
CA ILE A 41 -16.56 17.54 -8.76
C ILE A 41 -15.35 18.36 -9.29
N ASN A 42 -14.97 19.45 -8.61
CA ASN A 42 -13.83 20.29 -8.96
C ASN A 42 -12.60 20.09 -8.03
N ASN A 43 -12.55 19.02 -7.22
CA ASN A 43 -11.40 18.71 -6.37
C ASN A 43 -10.41 17.81 -7.12
N ILE A 44 -9.19 18.29 -7.41
CA ILE A 44 -8.14 17.53 -8.10
C ILE A 44 -7.55 16.38 -7.26
N ASN A 45 -7.89 16.31 -5.97
CA ASN A 45 -7.52 15.21 -5.07
C ASN A 45 -8.62 14.14 -4.95
N ASN A 46 -9.74 14.32 -5.65
CA ASN A 46 -10.85 13.37 -5.68
C ASN A 46 -10.66 12.41 -6.87
N ALA A 47 -9.74 11.46 -6.73
CA ALA A 47 -9.64 10.33 -7.64
C ALA A 47 -10.99 9.61 -7.67
N THR A 48 -11.71 9.70 -8.78
CA THR A 48 -13.04 9.13 -8.93
C THR A 48 -12.97 8.00 -9.93
N CYS A 49 -12.86 6.78 -9.41
CA CYS A 49 -12.81 5.61 -10.25
C CYS A 49 -14.03 5.55 -11.20
N GLY A 50 -13.74 5.45 -12.50
CA GLY A 50 -14.70 5.49 -13.58
C GLY A 50 -14.82 6.85 -14.29
N ASP A 51 -13.92 7.81 -14.03
CA ASP A 51 -13.89 9.12 -14.72
C ASP A 51 -13.05 9.11 -16.01
N SER A 52 -12.47 7.95 -16.36
CA SER A 52 -11.64 7.70 -17.55
C SER A 52 -10.29 8.43 -17.55
N ALA A 53 -9.82 8.94 -16.41
CA ALA A 53 -8.49 9.46 -16.22
C ALA A 53 -7.84 8.77 -15.01
N ILE A 54 -6.53 8.57 -15.04
CA ILE A 54 -5.81 8.04 -13.86
C ILE A 54 -5.49 9.23 -12.94
N GLY A 55 -6.04 9.22 -11.72
CA GLY A 55 -5.79 10.26 -10.72
C GLY A 55 -5.56 9.71 -9.31
N GLY A 56 -4.88 10.49 -8.47
CA GLY A 56 -4.65 10.17 -7.05
C GLY A 56 -4.11 8.76 -6.80
N LEU A 57 -4.91 7.90 -6.13
CA LEU A 57 -4.55 6.53 -5.73
C LEU A 57 -4.84 5.46 -6.79
N GLU A 58 -5.34 5.85 -7.96
CA GLU A 58 -5.75 4.92 -9.00
C GLU A 58 -4.53 4.33 -9.71
N VAL A 59 -4.56 3.01 -9.91
CA VAL A 59 -3.58 2.31 -10.74
C VAL A 59 -3.97 2.40 -12.22
N CYS A 60 -5.26 2.54 -12.50
CA CYS A 60 -5.88 2.67 -13.81
C CYS A 60 -7.30 3.22 -13.67
N ASP A 61 -7.93 3.64 -14.77
CA ASP A 61 -9.37 3.97 -14.81
C ASP A 61 -9.99 3.56 -16.15
N GLY A 62 -10.92 2.61 -16.13
CA GLY A 62 -11.61 2.15 -17.33
C GLY A 62 -10.64 1.62 -18.38
N THR A 63 -10.48 2.35 -19.49
CA THR A 63 -9.50 2.04 -20.55
C THR A 63 -8.18 2.80 -20.41
N ALA A 64 -8.08 3.74 -19.47
CA ALA A 64 -6.84 4.41 -19.12
C ALA A 64 -5.99 3.47 -18.27
N LEU A 65 -5.12 2.70 -18.92
CA LEU A 65 -4.23 1.72 -18.28
C LEU A 65 -2.81 2.25 -18.06
N GLY A 66 -2.55 3.50 -18.46
CA GLY A 66 -1.19 4.05 -18.49
C GLY A 66 -0.31 3.30 -19.49
N THR A 67 0.84 2.82 -19.02
CA THR A 67 1.78 1.99 -19.80
C THR A 67 1.58 0.48 -19.59
N ALA A 68 0.54 0.09 -18.83
CA ALA A 68 0.33 -1.31 -18.50
C ALA A 68 -0.31 -2.10 -19.65
N THR A 69 0.13 -3.33 -19.80
CA THR A 69 -0.35 -4.32 -20.76
C THR A 69 -0.33 -5.70 -20.09
N CYS A 70 -0.99 -6.72 -20.65
CA CYS A 70 -0.84 -8.08 -20.14
C CYS A 70 0.65 -8.49 -20.07
N VAL A 71 1.47 -8.05 -21.02
CA VAL A 71 2.91 -8.31 -21.02
C VAL A 71 3.63 -7.62 -19.87
N SER A 72 3.24 -6.39 -19.50
CA SER A 72 3.80 -5.74 -18.31
C SER A 72 3.36 -6.46 -17.05
N GLU A 73 2.13 -6.98 -16.99
CA GLU A 73 1.61 -7.72 -15.83
C GLU A 73 2.11 -9.17 -15.75
N GLY A 74 3.08 -9.57 -16.58
CA GLY A 74 3.75 -10.88 -16.52
C GLY A 74 3.16 -11.97 -17.40
N PHE A 75 2.18 -11.63 -18.23
CA PHE A 75 1.54 -12.55 -19.16
C PHE A 75 2.23 -12.54 -20.53
N VAL A 76 1.90 -13.50 -21.38
CA VAL A 76 2.44 -13.61 -22.74
C VAL A 76 1.71 -12.67 -23.69
N ASP A 77 0.38 -12.62 -23.60
CA ASP A 77 -0.48 -11.75 -24.41
C ASP A 77 -1.86 -11.56 -23.75
N GLY A 78 -2.81 -10.99 -24.49
CA GLY A 78 -4.21 -10.83 -24.08
C GLY A 78 -4.66 -9.38 -24.02
N THR A 79 -5.79 -9.15 -23.35
CA THR A 79 -6.36 -7.80 -23.13
C THR A 79 -6.40 -7.49 -21.65
N LEU A 80 -5.69 -6.44 -21.24
CA LEU A 80 -5.70 -5.97 -19.85
C LEU A 80 -6.91 -5.06 -19.63
N ALA A 81 -7.55 -5.15 -18.47
CA ALA A 81 -8.60 -4.24 -18.06
C ALA A 81 -8.27 -3.59 -16.71
N CYS A 82 -8.96 -2.50 -16.39
CA CYS A 82 -8.91 -1.94 -15.04
C CYS A 82 -9.97 -2.59 -14.14
N ARG A 83 -9.64 -2.85 -12.88
CA ARG A 83 -10.64 -3.30 -11.89
C ARG A 83 -11.65 -2.18 -11.64
N THR A 84 -12.85 -2.57 -11.21
CA THR A 84 -13.96 -1.64 -10.94
C THR A 84 -13.71 -0.70 -9.77
N ASP A 85 -12.70 -0.98 -8.94
CA ASP A 85 -12.27 -0.16 -7.82
C ASP A 85 -10.99 0.66 -8.13
N CYS A 86 -10.45 0.54 -9.34
CA CYS A 86 -9.25 1.24 -9.82
C CYS A 86 -7.98 0.99 -9.00
N THR A 87 -8.00 0.05 -8.05
CA THR A 87 -6.86 -0.27 -7.18
C THR A 87 -5.87 -1.24 -7.83
N GLY A 88 -6.17 -1.73 -9.04
CA GLY A 88 -5.31 -2.63 -9.78
C GLY A 88 -5.88 -3.06 -11.12
N TYR A 89 -5.13 -3.89 -11.83
CA TYR A 89 -5.55 -4.42 -13.12
C TYR A 89 -6.36 -5.72 -12.98
N ASP A 90 -7.31 -5.91 -13.89
CA ASP A 90 -7.98 -7.17 -14.13
C ASP A 90 -7.25 -7.90 -15.26
N THR A 91 -6.65 -9.04 -14.91
CA THR A 91 -5.84 -9.88 -15.79
C THR A 91 -6.60 -11.13 -16.27
N SER A 92 -7.91 -11.22 -16.03
CA SER A 92 -8.73 -12.38 -16.41
C SER A 92 -8.76 -12.67 -17.92
N ALA A 93 -8.49 -11.67 -18.75
CA ALA A 93 -8.38 -11.77 -20.20
C ALA A 93 -6.91 -11.75 -20.70
N CYS A 94 -5.94 -11.89 -19.80
CA CYS A 94 -4.53 -12.09 -20.14
C CYS A 94 -4.18 -13.58 -20.19
N ASN A 95 -3.30 -13.98 -21.12
CA ASN A 95 -2.88 -15.38 -21.29
C ASN A 95 -1.43 -15.57 -20.85
N GLY A 96 -1.19 -16.55 -20.01
CA GLY A 96 0.14 -16.93 -19.54
C GLY A 96 0.06 -18.24 -18.78
N THR A 97 1.17 -18.96 -18.70
CA THR A 97 1.27 -20.14 -17.83
C THR A 97 2.17 -19.79 -16.66
N PRO A 98 1.70 -19.91 -15.40
CA PRO A 98 2.54 -19.68 -14.25
C PRO A 98 3.78 -20.58 -14.27
N GLY A 99 4.91 -20.05 -13.82
CA GLY A 99 6.16 -20.83 -13.72
C GLY A 99 6.17 -21.79 -12.53
N ASP A 100 7.35 -22.33 -12.23
CA ASP A 100 7.56 -23.33 -11.16
C ASP A 100 7.13 -22.87 -9.76
N TYR A 101 7.03 -21.55 -9.54
CA TYR A 101 6.61 -20.95 -8.28
C TYR A 101 5.08 -20.76 -8.18
N GLY A 102 4.34 -21.04 -9.25
CA GLY A 102 2.89 -20.87 -9.32
C GLY A 102 2.42 -19.46 -9.70
N PHE A 103 3.35 -18.53 -9.95
CA PHE A 103 3.05 -17.13 -10.27
C PHE A 103 3.37 -16.76 -11.72
N LEU A 104 2.71 -15.70 -12.18
CA LEU A 104 3.15 -14.87 -13.30
C LEU A 104 3.75 -13.60 -12.70
N PHE A 105 4.98 -13.27 -13.09
CA PHE A 105 5.70 -12.14 -12.53
C PHE A 105 5.53 -10.91 -13.41
N ARG A 106 4.94 -9.85 -12.83
CA ARG A 106 4.91 -8.52 -13.44
C ARG A 106 6.34 -8.04 -13.73
N ARG A 107 6.49 -7.29 -14.81
CA ARG A 107 7.68 -6.53 -15.17
C ARG A 107 7.64 -5.17 -14.45
N PRO A 108 8.43 -4.96 -13.39
CA PRO A 108 8.35 -3.75 -12.57
C PRO A 108 8.65 -2.49 -13.38
N GLN A 109 7.81 -1.47 -13.23
CA GLN A 109 7.90 -0.22 -13.97
C GLN A 109 8.32 0.95 -13.07
N THR A 110 8.83 2.01 -13.70
CA THR A 110 8.96 3.32 -13.05
C THR A 110 7.61 4.02 -13.07
N ARG A 111 7.18 4.54 -11.92
CA ARG A 111 5.97 5.33 -11.70
C ARG A 111 6.36 6.77 -11.39
N THR A 112 5.75 7.73 -12.06
CA THR A 112 5.91 9.14 -11.75
C THR A 112 4.80 9.57 -10.80
N LEU A 113 5.17 10.02 -9.61
CA LEU A 113 4.25 10.58 -8.62
C LEU A 113 4.57 12.05 -8.40
N THR A 114 3.54 12.87 -8.19
CA THR A 114 3.71 14.27 -7.83
C THR A 114 3.87 14.40 -6.31
N CYS A 115 5.05 14.85 -5.89
CA CYS A 115 5.38 15.17 -4.50
C CYS A 115 5.17 16.67 -4.25
N THR A 116 4.69 17.04 -3.07
CA THR A 116 4.55 18.46 -2.68
C THR A 116 5.55 18.79 -1.59
N GLN A 117 6.63 19.50 -1.93
CA GLN A 117 7.70 19.77 -0.98
C GLN A 117 7.30 20.86 0.03
N LEU A 118 7.39 20.55 1.32
CA LEU A 118 7.27 21.56 2.37
C LEU A 118 8.57 22.39 2.50
N PRO A 119 8.49 23.70 2.81
CA PRO A 119 7.29 24.52 3.06
C PRO A 119 6.75 25.27 1.83
N LEU A 120 7.39 25.10 0.67
CA LEU A 120 7.10 25.91 -0.52
C LEU A 120 5.81 25.48 -1.23
N ASN A 121 5.28 24.29 -0.92
CA ASN A 121 4.07 23.72 -1.54
C ASN A 121 4.16 23.68 -3.08
N GLU A 122 5.36 23.52 -3.60
CA GLU A 122 5.60 23.41 -5.04
C GLU A 122 5.49 21.93 -5.46
N PRO A 123 4.57 21.59 -6.37
CA PRO A 123 4.47 20.24 -6.92
C PRO A 123 5.69 19.91 -7.78
N ARG A 124 6.23 18.71 -7.60
CA ARG A 124 7.33 18.16 -8.39
C ARG A 124 7.02 16.72 -8.72
N ASP A 125 7.27 16.35 -9.96
CA ASP A 125 7.25 14.95 -10.38
C ASP A 125 8.53 14.22 -9.93
N VAL A 126 8.34 13.10 -9.26
CA VAL A 126 9.39 12.22 -8.74
C VAL A 126 9.13 10.81 -9.24
N GLU A 127 10.18 10.15 -9.67
CA GLU A 127 10.12 8.78 -10.16
C GLU A 127 10.39 7.79 -9.03
N PHE A 128 9.45 6.90 -8.81
CA PHE A 128 9.56 5.73 -7.94
C PHE A 128 9.48 4.46 -8.79
N ARG A 129 9.87 3.32 -8.24
CA ARG A 129 9.86 2.05 -8.97
C ARG A 129 9.01 1.04 -8.23
N ASP A 130 8.28 0.23 -8.99
CA ASP A 130 7.60 -0.96 -8.48
C ASP A 130 8.61 -1.85 -7.72
N ALA A 131 8.28 -2.27 -6.50
CA ALA A 131 9.17 -3.03 -5.61
C ALA A 131 8.68 -4.48 -5.42
N ASP A 132 8.51 -5.17 -6.53
CA ASP A 132 8.02 -6.55 -6.56
C ASP A 132 9.10 -7.52 -6.09
N GLN A 133 8.75 -8.51 -5.26
CA GLN A 133 9.70 -9.54 -4.83
C GLN A 133 9.11 -10.94 -4.82
N LEU A 134 9.98 -11.91 -5.10
CA LEU A 134 9.76 -13.33 -4.89
C LEU A 134 10.57 -13.78 -3.68
N CYS A 135 9.92 -14.42 -2.73
CA CYS A 135 10.55 -14.90 -1.51
C CYS A 135 10.20 -16.37 -1.21
N THR A 136 11.07 -17.03 -0.46
CA THR A 136 10.75 -18.31 0.19
C THR A 136 9.86 -18.08 1.41
N PHE A 137 9.04 -19.07 1.75
CA PHE A 137 8.33 -19.14 3.02
C PHE A 137 8.59 -20.49 3.68
N VAL A 138 9.06 -20.50 4.93
CA VAL A 138 9.24 -21.72 5.72
C VAL A 138 8.86 -21.43 7.17
N TYR A 139 7.70 -21.93 7.61
CA TYR A 139 7.26 -21.79 9.00
C TYR A 139 6.21 -22.85 9.34
N GLY A 140 6.19 -23.32 10.60
CA GLY A 140 5.17 -24.26 11.08
C GLY A 140 5.10 -25.58 10.31
N GLY A 141 6.23 -26.03 9.73
CA GLY A 141 6.30 -27.25 8.90
C GLY A 141 5.75 -27.10 7.48
N ARG A 142 5.35 -25.88 7.07
CA ARG A 142 4.96 -25.56 5.70
C ARG A 142 6.12 -24.90 4.98
N SER A 143 6.29 -25.22 3.70
CA SER A 143 7.27 -24.58 2.82
C SER A 143 6.61 -24.18 1.52
N GLY A 144 6.90 -22.97 1.05
CA GLY A 144 6.29 -22.43 -0.17
C GLY A 144 7.02 -21.20 -0.68
N PHE A 145 6.33 -20.48 -1.55
CA PHE A 145 6.85 -19.26 -2.16
C PHE A 145 5.85 -18.13 -2.02
N LEU A 146 6.36 -16.94 -1.86
CA LEU A 146 5.57 -15.72 -1.74
C LEU A 146 5.96 -14.79 -2.87
N TYR A 147 4.97 -14.26 -3.57
CA TYR A 147 5.16 -13.20 -4.55
C TYR A 147 4.31 -12.00 -4.15
N PHE A 148 4.93 -10.83 -4.04
CA PHE A 148 4.20 -9.59 -3.81
C PHE A 148 4.57 -8.53 -4.83
N GLN A 149 3.58 -7.68 -5.11
CA GLN A 149 3.70 -6.51 -5.96
C GLN A 149 3.49 -5.28 -5.10
N ALA A 150 4.48 -4.39 -5.08
CA ALA A 150 4.38 -3.11 -4.39
C ALA A 150 4.45 -2.01 -5.44
N THR A 151 3.33 -1.31 -5.62
CA THR A 151 3.19 -0.24 -6.64
C THR A 151 3.18 1.12 -5.94
N PRO A 152 4.12 2.04 -6.23
CA PRO A 152 4.08 3.40 -5.71
C PRO A 152 2.71 4.04 -6.01
N ALA A 153 2.01 4.50 -4.97
CA ALA A 153 0.66 5.04 -5.06
C ALA A 153 0.59 6.51 -4.60
N VAL A 154 1.34 6.87 -3.56
CA VAL A 154 1.38 8.24 -3.02
C VAL A 154 2.81 8.65 -2.77
N CYS A 155 3.11 9.93 -2.98
CA CYS A 155 4.32 10.53 -2.47
C CYS A 155 4.03 11.32 -1.19
N GLU A 156 4.62 10.89 -0.08
CA GLU A 156 4.67 11.64 1.16
C GLU A 156 6.02 12.35 1.30
N VAL A 157 6.00 13.56 1.85
CA VAL A 157 7.22 14.35 2.08
C VAL A 157 7.40 14.57 3.57
N LEU A 158 8.48 14.04 4.13
CA LEU A 158 8.93 14.31 5.50
C LEU A 158 10.31 14.98 5.49
N MET A 159 11.37 14.17 5.58
CA MET A 159 12.76 14.62 5.40
C MET A 159 13.30 14.35 4.00
N SER A 160 12.56 13.56 3.21
CA SER A 160 12.79 13.24 1.81
C SER A 160 11.46 12.89 1.16
N ASP A 161 11.46 12.69 -0.16
CA ASP A 161 10.34 12.12 -0.90
C ASP A 161 10.24 10.62 -0.60
N ILE A 162 9.07 10.15 -0.20
CA ILE A 162 8.81 8.77 0.23
C ILE A 162 7.60 8.26 -0.53
N ALA A 163 7.75 7.14 -1.23
CA ALA A 163 6.61 6.44 -1.81
C ALA A 163 5.88 5.61 -0.74
N VAL A 164 4.57 5.78 -0.67
CA VAL A 164 3.65 4.83 -0.04
C VAL A 164 3.15 3.90 -1.14
N TYR A 165 3.18 2.60 -0.87
CA TYR A 165 2.91 1.57 -1.86
C TYR A 165 1.53 0.96 -1.67
N ASN A 166 0.78 0.82 -2.77
CA ASN A 166 -0.31 -0.14 -2.81
C ASN A 166 0.29 -1.53 -3.01
N THR A 167 -0.03 -2.44 -2.10
CA THR A 167 0.61 -3.76 -2.05
C THR A 167 -0.43 -4.85 -2.22
N VAL A 168 -0.14 -5.80 -3.10
CA VAL A 168 -0.88 -7.05 -3.25
C VAL A 168 0.10 -8.21 -3.21
N GLY A 169 -0.33 -9.39 -2.79
CA GLY A 169 0.56 -10.53 -2.77
C GLY A 169 -0.17 -11.85 -2.66
N TRP A 170 0.58 -12.91 -2.94
CA TRP A 170 0.09 -14.28 -2.98
C TRP A 170 1.14 -15.21 -2.39
N ILE A 171 0.65 -16.31 -1.82
CA ILE A 171 1.48 -17.42 -1.35
C ILE A 171 1.11 -18.70 -2.10
N SER A 172 2.13 -19.50 -2.40
CA SER A 172 2.04 -20.74 -3.15
C SER A 172 2.53 -21.90 -2.30
N PHE A 173 1.67 -22.88 -2.08
CA PHE A 173 2.01 -24.16 -1.44
C PHE A 173 1.66 -25.29 -2.40
N ASP A 174 2.66 -26.11 -2.75
CA ASP A 174 2.48 -27.25 -3.66
C ASP A 174 1.77 -26.88 -4.99
N GLY A 175 2.04 -25.67 -5.51
CA GLY A 175 1.45 -25.14 -6.73
C GLY A 175 0.05 -24.55 -6.57
N VAL A 176 -0.53 -24.58 -5.37
CA VAL A 176 -1.79 -23.91 -5.06
C VAL A 176 -1.51 -22.50 -4.57
N VAL A 177 -2.01 -21.51 -5.33
CA VAL A 177 -1.83 -20.08 -5.04
C VAL A 177 -3.05 -19.51 -4.33
N THR A 178 -2.82 -18.81 -3.23
CA THR A 178 -3.84 -18.08 -2.48
C THR A 178 -3.41 -16.63 -2.24
N PRO A 179 -4.33 -15.65 -2.28
CA PRO A 179 -4.02 -14.27 -1.97
C PRO A 179 -3.66 -14.10 -0.48
N LEU A 180 -2.76 -13.16 -0.19
CA LEU A 180 -2.38 -12.78 1.18
C LEU A 180 -3.43 -11.85 1.80
N GLY A 181 -3.60 -11.94 3.12
CA GLY A 181 -4.41 -10.99 3.88
C GLY A 181 -3.62 -9.71 4.14
N SER A 182 -4.22 -8.55 3.81
CA SER A 182 -3.70 -7.21 4.13
C SER A 182 -2.18 -7.04 3.93
N PRO A 183 -1.62 -7.40 2.76
CA PRO A 183 -0.19 -7.27 2.53
C PRO A 183 0.22 -5.79 2.56
N ASN A 184 1.39 -5.50 3.12
CA ASN A 184 1.91 -4.15 3.22
C ASN A 184 3.43 -4.13 3.03
N TYR A 185 3.92 -3.17 2.23
CA TYR A 185 5.33 -3.00 1.94
C TYR A 185 5.77 -1.58 2.29
N ASP A 186 6.91 -1.47 2.94
CA ASP A 186 7.59 -0.19 3.20
C ASP A 186 9.02 -0.27 2.68
N TRP A 187 9.43 0.74 1.92
CA TRP A 187 10.76 0.82 1.30
C TRP A 187 11.89 1.14 2.30
N GLY A 188 11.58 1.51 3.55
CA GLY A 188 12.59 1.91 4.53
C GLY A 188 13.22 3.26 4.21
N SER A 189 12.48 4.14 3.53
CA SER A 189 12.89 5.51 3.19
C SER A 189 14.31 5.59 2.57
N ASN A 190 15.11 6.59 2.95
CA ASN A 190 16.48 6.76 2.44
C ASN A 190 17.48 5.75 3.05
N HIS A 191 17.08 4.97 4.05
CA HIS A 191 17.88 3.93 4.68
C HIS A 191 17.85 2.63 3.87
N ARG A 192 16.76 2.39 3.12
CA ARG A 192 16.55 1.19 2.30
C ARG A 192 16.62 -0.09 3.13
N ASN A 193 16.02 -0.07 4.32
CA ASN A 193 15.84 -1.21 5.21
C ASN A 193 14.38 -1.67 5.15
N ASP A 194 13.94 -1.97 3.95
CA ASP A 194 12.57 -2.31 3.62
C ASP A 194 12.03 -3.50 4.42
N TRP A 195 10.72 -3.55 4.57
CA TRP A 195 10.04 -4.67 5.21
C TRP A 195 8.72 -4.96 4.49
N PHE A 196 8.25 -6.20 4.65
CA PHE A 196 6.98 -6.64 4.10
C PHE A 196 6.18 -7.40 5.16
N THR A 197 4.89 -7.10 5.30
CA THR A 197 3.99 -7.85 6.18
C THR A 197 2.79 -8.43 5.45
N PHE A 198 2.23 -9.50 6.00
CA PHE A 198 0.91 -9.99 5.65
C PHE A 198 0.28 -10.75 6.82
N LEU A 199 -1.04 -10.88 6.76
CA LEU A 199 -1.88 -11.58 7.73
C LEU A 199 -2.35 -12.92 7.17
N GLU A 200 -2.18 -13.99 7.93
CA GLU A 200 -2.80 -15.29 7.68
C GLU A 200 -3.32 -15.85 9.01
N GLN A 201 -4.64 -16.11 9.11
CA GLN A 201 -5.27 -16.70 10.30
C GLN A 201 -4.94 -15.97 11.62
N ASP A 202 -5.03 -14.65 11.63
CA ASP A 202 -4.69 -13.78 12.79
C ASP A 202 -3.21 -13.80 13.22
N VAL A 203 -2.33 -14.37 12.39
CA VAL A 203 -0.87 -14.32 12.54
C VAL A 203 -0.30 -13.35 11.52
N THR A 204 0.49 -12.39 12.01
CA THR A 204 1.22 -11.47 11.14
C THR A 204 2.62 -12.01 10.89
N TYR A 205 2.98 -12.14 9.63
CA TYR A 205 4.32 -12.51 9.18
C TYR A 205 5.03 -11.26 8.69
N THR A 206 6.20 -10.97 9.24
CA THR A 206 7.03 -9.83 8.85
C THR A 206 8.34 -10.32 8.25
N TYR A 207 8.56 -9.98 7.00
CA TYR A 207 9.82 -10.15 6.29
C TYR A 207 10.67 -8.91 6.57
N SER A 208 11.89 -9.12 7.07
CA SER A 208 12.77 -8.04 7.53
C SER A 208 14.25 -8.41 7.35
N HIS A 209 15.14 -7.63 7.94
CA HIS A 209 16.58 -7.77 7.85
C HIS A 209 17.16 -8.19 9.20
N SER A 210 17.92 -9.29 9.24
CA SER A 210 18.60 -9.73 10.47
C SER A 210 19.91 -8.98 10.72
N SER A 211 20.41 -8.28 9.70
CA SER A 211 21.62 -7.48 9.77
C SER A 211 21.44 -6.16 9.02
N LEU A 212 21.87 -5.06 9.64
CA LEU A 212 21.80 -3.72 9.07
C LEU A 212 23.15 -3.03 9.24
N GLY A 213 23.72 -2.55 8.14
CA GLY A 213 25.02 -1.89 8.15
C GLY A 213 24.97 -0.46 8.67
N LEU A 214 26.04 0.29 8.38
CA LEU A 214 26.21 1.67 8.83
C LEU A 214 24.99 2.55 8.47
N GLY A 215 24.43 3.19 9.49
CA GLY A 215 23.27 4.07 9.34
C GLY A 215 21.97 3.32 9.06
N TRP A 216 21.82 2.10 9.60
CA TRP A 216 20.59 1.29 9.51
C TRP A 216 20.21 0.91 8.08
N ARG A 217 21.21 0.73 7.21
CA ARG A 217 20.99 0.40 5.80
C ARG A 217 21.04 -1.11 5.60
N ALA A 218 20.08 -1.67 4.87
CA ALA A 218 20.21 -3.04 4.43
C ALA A 218 21.33 -3.15 3.39
N CYS A 219 22.07 -4.25 3.43
CA CYS A 219 23.08 -4.61 2.44
C CYS A 219 22.67 -5.82 1.58
N PHE A 220 21.66 -6.57 2.04
CA PHE A 220 21.03 -7.68 1.33
C PHE A 220 19.51 -7.44 1.25
N PRO A 221 18.79 -8.16 0.38
CA PRO A 221 17.33 -8.25 0.47
C PRO A 221 16.88 -8.78 1.84
N MET A 222 15.59 -8.62 2.17
CA MET A 222 15.00 -9.19 3.39
C MET A 222 15.38 -10.66 3.54
N ASP A 223 15.95 -11.01 4.69
CA ASP A 223 16.66 -12.26 4.90
C ASP A 223 16.13 -13.08 6.08
N CYS A 224 15.20 -12.53 6.86
CA CYS A 224 14.63 -13.18 8.03
C CYS A 224 13.12 -12.96 8.17
N LEU A 225 12.48 -13.86 8.92
CA LEU A 225 11.06 -13.83 9.23
C LEU A 225 10.82 -13.54 10.72
N GLN A 226 9.85 -12.68 11.02
CA GLN A 226 9.26 -12.52 12.34
C GLN A 226 7.80 -12.96 12.29
N VAL A 227 7.34 -13.57 13.38
CA VAL A 227 5.98 -14.10 13.51
C VAL A 227 5.33 -13.47 14.73
N LEU A 228 4.24 -12.76 14.51
CA LEU A 228 3.54 -11.98 15.52
C LEU A 228 2.09 -12.46 15.66
N ASP A 229 1.57 -12.39 16.87
CA ASP A 229 0.15 -12.64 17.14
C ASP A 229 -0.73 -11.43 16.74
N ALA A 230 -2.04 -11.57 16.98
CA ALA A 230 -3.03 -10.54 16.67
C ALA A 230 -2.85 -9.23 17.46
N ASP A 231 -2.09 -9.26 18.57
CA ASP A 231 -1.77 -8.12 19.42
C ASP A 231 -0.38 -7.53 19.10
N ASN A 232 0.20 -7.91 17.96
CA ASN A 232 1.55 -7.56 17.51
C ASN A 232 2.64 -7.93 18.52
N GLN A 233 2.46 -8.99 19.30
CA GLN A 233 3.51 -9.56 20.14
C GLN A 233 4.23 -10.67 19.39
N PHE A 234 5.56 -10.75 19.56
CA PHE A 234 6.33 -11.82 18.94
C PHE A 234 5.92 -13.18 19.49
N ILE A 235 5.44 -14.04 18.60
CA ILE A 235 5.39 -15.49 18.80
C ILE A 235 6.82 -16.03 18.64
N GLU A 236 7.51 -15.57 17.59
CA GLU A 236 8.90 -15.93 17.30
C GLU A 236 9.57 -14.80 16.51
N ASP A 237 10.72 -14.33 16.98
CA ASP A 237 11.54 -13.32 16.29
C ASP A 237 12.77 -13.98 15.66
N GLY A 238 12.66 -14.30 14.37
CA GLY A 238 13.76 -14.88 13.61
C GLY A 238 14.76 -13.87 13.05
N CYS A 239 14.53 -12.58 13.28
CA CYS A 239 15.37 -11.48 12.77
C CYS A 239 16.39 -10.97 13.80
N THR A 240 16.61 -11.72 14.87
CA THR A 240 17.74 -11.49 15.77
C THR A 240 19.07 -11.74 15.04
N THR A 241 20.19 -11.39 15.67
CA THR A 241 21.55 -11.58 15.12
C THR A 241 21.92 -13.03 14.82
N ASP A 242 21.16 -13.99 15.35
CA ASP A 242 21.29 -15.43 15.11
C ASP A 242 20.51 -15.90 13.87
N ARG A 243 19.63 -15.06 13.31
CA ARG A 243 18.83 -15.33 12.10
C ARG A 243 18.14 -16.70 12.14
N THR A 244 17.32 -16.95 13.17
CA THR A 244 16.78 -18.29 13.44
C THR A 244 15.67 -18.74 12.48
N LEU A 245 15.02 -17.79 11.79
CA LEU A 245 14.06 -18.06 10.72
C LEU A 245 14.54 -17.44 9.39
N PRO A 246 15.50 -18.07 8.71
CA PRO A 246 16.05 -17.53 7.46
C PRO A 246 15.02 -17.64 6.32
N ILE A 247 14.99 -16.59 5.50
CA ILE A 247 14.28 -16.54 4.23
C ILE A 247 15.24 -16.07 3.13
N VAL A 248 14.86 -16.31 1.88
CA VAL A 248 15.52 -15.75 0.71
C VAL A 248 14.49 -14.96 -0.07
N CYS A 249 14.76 -13.66 -0.26
CA CYS A 249 13.98 -12.79 -1.12
C CYS A 249 14.85 -12.26 -2.25
N ASN A 250 14.28 -12.16 -3.45
CA ASN A 250 14.91 -11.50 -4.58
C ASN A 250 13.91 -10.54 -5.25
N PRO A 251 14.35 -9.33 -5.62
CA PRO A 251 13.53 -8.42 -6.40
C PRO A 251 13.27 -9.01 -7.79
N ILE A 252 12.08 -8.75 -8.31
CA ILE A 252 11.80 -8.97 -9.73
C ILE A 252 12.47 -7.86 -10.52
N LEU A 253 13.17 -8.22 -11.59
CA LEU A 253 13.87 -7.30 -12.49
C LEU A 253 12.92 -6.80 -13.58
N ASP A 254 13.31 -5.72 -14.26
CA ASP A 254 12.55 -5.03 -15.32
C ASP A 254 12.06 -5.96 -16.44
N ASP A 255 12.76 -7.05 -16.69
CA ASP A 255 12.41 -8.05 -17.70
C ASP A 255 11.50 -9.17 -17.19
N GLY A 256 11.10 -9.11 -15.90
CA GLY A 256 10.29 -10.11 -15.20
C GLY A 256 11.11 -11.28 -14.64
N THR A 257 12.44 -11.25 -14.77
CA THR A 257 13.32 -12.29 -14.21
C THR A 257 13.74 -11.98 -12.77
N PHE A 258 14.36 -12.93 -12.10
CA PHE A 258 14.84 -12.79 -10.73
C PHE A 258 16.03 -13.73 -10.52
N ALA A 259 16.86 -13.43 -9.52
CA ALA A 259 17.96 -14.31 -9.14
C ALA A 259 17.43 -15.63 -8.52
N PRO A 260 18.17 -16.74 -8.63
CA PRO A 260 17.81 -17.98 -7.95
C PRO A 260 17.60 -17.76 -6.44
N LEU A 261 16.60 -18.41 -5.85
CA LEU A 261 16.34 -18.39 -4.41
C LEU A 261 17.36 -19.26 -3.66
N VAL A 262 18.60 -18.78 -3.60
CA VAL A 262 19.71 -19.40 -2.87
C VAL A 262 20.09 -18.48 -1.72
N ASP A 263 20.24 -19.05 -0.52
CA ASP A 263 20.64 -18.28 0.66
C ASP A 263 22.12 -17.93 0.56
N THR A 264 22.39 -16.68 0.16
CA THR A 264 23.73 -16.09 0.08
C THR A 264 23.93 -15.04 1.17
N PHE A 265 23.16 -15.10 2.25
CA PHE A 265 23.21 -14.12 3.33
C PHE A 265 24.61 -14.01 3.94
N GLU A 266 25.04 -12.76 4.12
CA GLU A 266 26.19 -12.40 4.93
C GLU A 266 25.81 -11.21 5.82
N LYS A 267 26.46 -11.06 6.99
CA LYS A 267 26.20 -9.91 7.86
C LYS A 267 26.73 -8.63 7.22
N CYS A 268 25.99 -7.54 7.35
CA CYS A 268 26.40 -6.25 6.83
C CYS A 268 27.67 -5.73 7.50
N GLU A 269 28.57 -5.16 6.70
CA GLU A 269 29.72 -4.44 7.24
C GLU A 269 29.25 -3.25 8.10
N GLY A 270 29.78 -3.17 9.32
CA GLY A 270 29.47 -2.08 10.25
C GLY A 270 28.12 -2.22 10.96
N ASP A 271 27.54 -3.42 11.00
CA ASP A 271 26.35 -3.68 11.80
C ASP A 271 26.65 -3.48 13.31
N PRO A 272 25.89 -2.61 14.01
CA PRO A 272 26.15 -2.29 15.41
C PRO A 272 25.83 -3.43 16.38
N ASN A 273 25.14 -4.48 15.93
CA ASN A 273 24.79 -5.66 16.72
C ASN A 273 25.80 -6.82 16.53
N LEU A 274 26.95 -6.54 15.90
CA LEU A 274 28.10 -7.45 15.80
C LEU A 274 28.95 -7.48 17.09
#